data_AF-A0A2E0VH39-F1
#
_entry.id   AF-A0A2E0VH39-F1
#
_cell.length_a   1.000
_cell.length_b   1.000
_cell.length_c   1.000
_cell.angle_alpha   90.00
_cell.angle_beta   90.00
_cell.angle_gamma   90.00
#
_symmetry.space_group_name_H-M   'P 1'
#
loop_
_entity.id
_entity.type
_entity.pdbx_description
1 polymer ?
#
loop_
_entity_poly.entity_id
_entity_poly.type
_entity_poly.pdbx_seq_one_letter_code
_entity_poly.pdbx_strand_id
1 'polypeptide(L)'
;MIVIAVIAILAAIALPSYQEYITRSRARTASADLVSLAADLENSFQRNLSYSAISTSSTSATVSASIGWHPAQNDFFEYTMVVTSTGYELKATGKTAMNGCVLTLNQVNDRSATEQCRITSNW
;
A
#
# COMPACT_ATOMS: atom_id res chain seq x y z
N MET A 1 -41.71 -5.05 21.26
CA MET A 1 -40.71 -4.44 20.35
C MET A 1 -39.31 -5.01 20.60
N ILE A 2 -39.13 -6.33 20.51
CA ILE A 2 -37.86 -7.01 20.83
C ILE A 2 -36.99 -7.21 19.58
N VAL A 3 -37.60 -7.35 18.40
CA VAL A 3 -36.90 -7.58 17.14
C VAL A 3 -35.96 -6.43 16.78
N ILE A 4 -36.40 -5.18 16.95
CA ILE A 4 -35.57 -3.99 16.68
C ILE A 4 -34.35 -3.95 17.63
N ALA A 5 -34.54 -4.33 18.90
CA ALA A 5 -33.45 -4.40 19.88
C ALA A 5 -32.41 -5.45 19.51
N VAL A 6 -32.83 -6.63 19.05
CA VAL A 6 -31.92 -7.70 18.58
C VAL A 6 -31.17 -7.28 17.32
N ILE A 7 -31.85 -6.64 16.36
CA ILE A 7 -31.21 -6.12 15.13
C ILE A 7 -30.17 -5.04 15.48
N ALA A 8 -30.48 -4.15 16.42
CA ALA A 8 -29.55 -3.11 16.85
C ALA A 8 -28.26 -3.69 17.47
N ILE A 9 -28.38 -4.74 18.29
CA ILE A 9 -27.22 -5.41 18.91
C ILE A 9 -26.37 -6.11 17.85
N LEU A 10 -26.99 -6.80 16.89
CA LEU A 10 -26.26 -7.47 15.80
C LEU A 10 -25.55 -6.46 14.88
N ALA A 11 -26.22 -5.36 14.53
CA ALA A 11 -25.65 -4.30 13.70
C ALA A 11 -24.43 -3.64 14.35
N ALA A 12 -24.47 -3.45 15.69
CA ALA A 12 -23.37 -2.85 16.44
C ALA A 12 -22.06 -3.65 16.36
N ILE A 13 -22.13 -4.97 16.14
CA ILE A 13 -20.95 -5.84 16.01
C ILE A 13 -20.57 -6.03 14.55
N ALA A 14 -21.56 -6.22 13.67
CA ALA A 14 -21.33 -6.54 12.26
C ALA A 14 -20.71 -5.37 11.47
N LEU A 15 -21.15 -4.13 11.72
CA LEU A 15 -20.67 -2.95 11.00
C LEU A 15 -19.17 -2.65 11.21
N PRO A 16 -18.65 -2.57 12.45
CA PRO A 16 -17.22 -2.31 12.65
C PRO A 16 -16.35 -3.45 12.10
N SER A 17 -16.78 -4.71 12.24
CA SER A 17 -16.04 -5.86 11.71
C SER A 17 -15.93 -5.83 10.18
N TYR A 18 -16.99 -5.42 9.48
CA TYR A 18 -16.96 -5.32 8.02
C TYR A 18 -16.05 -4.19 7.54
N GLN A 19 -16.04 -3.05 8.24
CA GLN A 19 -15.14 -1.94 7.93
C GLN A 19 -13.66 -2.36 8.09
N GLU A 20 -13.32 -3.05 9.17
CA GLU A 20 -11.97 -3.57 9.38
C GLU A 20 -11.53 -4.56 8.30
N TYR A 21 -12.46 -5.42 7.84
CA TYR A 21 -12.19 -6.35 6.75
C TYR A 21 -11.85 -5.61 5.45
N ILE A 22 -12.62 -4.57 5.10
CA ILE A 22 -12.35 -3.76 3.90
C ILE A 22 -11.00 -3.04 4.03
N THR A 23 -10.71 -2.42 5.17
CA THR A 23 -9.42 -1.74 5.42
C THR A 23 -8.26 -2.71 5.24
N ARG A 24 -8.33 -3.90 5.85
CA ARG A 24 -7.32 -4.95 5.70
C ARG A 24 -7.18 -5.41 4.25
N SER A 25 -8.29 -5.59 3.54
CA SER A 25 -8.30 -5.99 2.13
C SER A 25 -7.60 -4.95 1.26
N ARG A 26 -7.92 -3.66 1.44
CA ARG A 26 -7.27 -2.56 0.70
C ARG A 26 -5.78 -2.46 1.01
N ALA A 27 -5.38 -2.58 2.28
CA ALA A 27 -3.98 -2.57 2.67
C ALA A 27 -3.21 -3.74 2.03
N ARG A 28 -3.81 -4.93 1.96
CA ARG A 28 -3.22 -6.10 1.27
C ARG A 28 -3.03 -5.88 -0.23
N THR A 29 -4.01 -5.27 -0.89
CA THR A 29 -3.87 -4.91 -2.31
C THR A 29 -2.78 -3.86 -2.52
N ALA A 30 -2.71 -2.85 -1.64
CA ALA A 30 -1.66 -1.83 -1.69
C ALA A 30 -0.25 -2.40 -1.45
N SER A 31 -0.11 -3.37 -0.55
CA SER A 31 1.17 -4.10 -0.40
C SER A 31 1.54 -4.88 -1.66
N ALA A 32 0.56 -5.49 -2.35
CA ALA A 32 0.82 -6.18 -3.61
C ALA A 32 1.25 -5.20 -4.71
N ASP A 33 0.66 -4.00 -4.75
CA ASP A 33 1.08 -2.91 -5.65
C ASP A 33 2.53 -2.46 -5.37
N LEU A 34 2.96 -2.42 -4.11
CA LEU A 34 4.36 -2.12 -3.75
C LEU A 34 5.32 -3.23 -4.20
N VAL A 35 4.94 -4.50 -4.05
CA VAL A 35 5.75 -5.63 -4.49
C VAL A 35 5.89 -5.66 -6.01
N SER A 36 4.83 -5.33 -6.75
CA SER A 36 4.92 -5.24 -8.21
C SER A 36 5.80 -4.07 -8.66
N LEU A 37 5.77 -2.94 -7.96
CA LEU A 37 6.67 -1.82 -8.21
C LEU A 37 8.14 -2.19 -7.92
N ALA A 38 8.40 -2.89 -6.82
CA ALA A 38 9.73 -3.40 -6.50
C ALA A 38 10.26 -4.35 -7.57
N ALA A 39 9.38 -5.21 -8.12
CA ALA A 39 9.75 -6.11 -9.21
C ALA A 39 10.12 -5.36 -10.50
N ASP A 40 9.45 -4.24 -10.82
CA ASP A 40 9.80 -3.39 -11.97
C ASP A 40 11.18 -2.74 -11.79
N LEU A 41 11.46 -2.21 -10.59
CA LEU A 41 12.78 -1.65 -10.27
C LEU A 41 13.89 -2.70 -10.34
N GLU A 42 13.63 -3.91 -9.86
CA GLU A 42 14.60 -5.01 -9.91
C GLU A 42 14.83 -5.48 -11.35
N ASN A 43 13.81 -5.50 -12.19
CA ASN A 43 13.96 -5.79 -13.62
C ASN A 43 14.87 -4.75 -14.30
N SER A 44 14.67 -3.46 -13.98
CA SER A 44 15.51 -2.38 -14.48
C SER A 44 16.97 -2.51 -14.02
N PHE A 45 17.18 -2.89 -12.76
CA PHE A 45 18.52 -3.16 -12.22
C PHE A 45 19.21 -4.31 -12.94
N GLN A 46 18.51 -5.41 -13.22
CA GLN A 46 19.06 -6.55 -13.96
C GLN A 46 19.49 -6.19 -15.39
N ARG A 47 18.81 -5.22 -16.03
CA ARG A 47 19.15 -4.76 -17.39
C ARG A 47 20.28 -3.75 -17.42
N ASN A 48 20.31 -2.82 -16.46
CA ASN A 48 21.20 -1.66 -16.49
C ASN A 48 22.33 -1.73 -15.44
N LEU A 49 22.37 -2.78 -14.62
CA LEU A 49 23.32 -3.01 -13.51
C LEU A 49 23.39 -1.86 -12.50
N SER A 50 22.40 -0.97 -12.50
CA SER A 50 22.32 0.20 -11.65
C SER A 50 20.86 0.64 -11.55
N TYR A 51 20.51 1.21 -10.40
CA TYR A 51 19.23 1.89 -10.25
C TYR A 51 19.36 3.32 -10.77
N SER A 52 18.39 3.78 -11.56
CA SER A 52 18.32 5.19 -11.96
C SER A 52 17.86 6.02 -10.76
N ALA A 53 18.67 7.00 -10.37
CA ALA A 53 18.33 7.87 -9.23
C ALA A 53 17.08 8.69 -9.57
N ILE A 54 15.97 8.36 -8.93
CA ILE A 54 14.66 8.96 -9.17
C ILE A 54 13.96 9.13 -7.84
N SER A 55 13.31 10.26 -7.62
CA SER A 55 12.43 10.46 -6.46
C SER A 55 11.11 11.01 -6.94
N THR A 56 10.01 10.41 -6.48
CA THR A 56 8.66 10.79 -6.87
C THR A 56 7.86 11.23 -5.65
N SER A 57 6.98 12.22 -5.85
CA SER A 57 6.16 12.80 -4.79
C SER A 57 4.67 12.48 -4.92
N SER A 58 4.27 11.78 -5.98
CA SER A 58 2.87 11.39 -6.22
C SER A 58 2.77 10.08 -7.00
N THR A 59 1.62 9.41 -6.90
CA THR A 59 1.36 8.19 -7.68
C THR A 59 1.53 8.42 -9.18
N SER A 60 1.08 9.57 -9.70
CA SER A 60 1.21 9.87 -11.13
C SER A 60 2.67 9.97 -11.57
N ALA A 61 3.52 10.60 -10.75
CA ALA A 61 4.95 10.67 -11.03
C ALA A 61 5.61 9.29 -10.97
N THR A 62 5.20 8.45 -10.01
CA THR A 62 5.67 7.06 -9.89
C THR A 62 5.29 6.25 -11.13
N VAL A 63 4.03 6.30 -11.57
CA VAL A 63 3.55 5.62 -12.78
C VAL A 63 4.34 6.05 -14.02
N SER A 64 4.61 7.35 -14.19
CA SER A 64 5.39 7.84 -15.32
C SER A 64 6.86 7.42 -15.30
N ALA A 65 7.42 7.16 -14.11
CA ALA A 65 8.80 6.75 -13.94
C ALA A 65 9.00 5.23 -14.03
N SER A 66 7.95 4.45 -13.78
CA SER A 66 7.91 2.99 -13.90
C SER A 66 7.42 2.54 -15.28
N ILE A 67 7.85 1.37 -15.77
CA ILE A 67 7.43 0.87 -17.09
C ILE A 67 6.31 -0.17 -16.90
N GLY A 68 5.07 0.25 -17.17
CA GLY A 68 3.91 -0.66 -17.16
C GLY A 68 3.36 -0.99 -15.76
N TRP A 69 3.79 -0.26 -14.73
CA TRP A 69 3.22 -0.36 -13.40
C TRP A 69 2.06 0.62 -13.21
N HIS A 70 0.93 0.10 -12.71
CA HIS A 70 -0.24 0.88 -12.34
C HIS A 70 -0.86 0.31 -11.06
N PRO A 71 -1.02 1.11 -9.99
CA PRO A 71 -1.54 0.62 -8.72
C PRO A 71 -3.06 0.42 -8.76
N ALA A 72 -3.53 -0.69 -8.19
CA ALA A 72 -4.95 -0.98 -8.08
C ALA A 72 -5.67 -0.16 -7.00
N GLN A 73 -4.95 0.39 -6.01
CA GLN A 73 -5.53 1.18 -4.91
C GLN A 73 -5.23 2.69 -4.97
N ASN A 74 -5.09 3.28 -6.15
CA ASN A 74 -4.79 4.73 -6.30
C ASN A 74 -5.84 5.66 -5.62
N ASP A 75 -7.10 5.24 -5.53
CA ASP A 75 -8.16 6.01 -4.86
C ASP A 75 -7.96 6.11 -3.34
N PHE A 76 -7.28 5.13 -2.74
CA PHE A 76 -7.11 5.01 -1.30
C PHE A 76 -5.65 5.10 -0.85
N PHE A 77 -4.69 5.10 -1.77
CA PHE A 77 -3.27 5.18 -1.47
C PHE A 77 -2.52 6.09 -2.46
N GLU A 78 -1.53 6.78 -1.94
CA GLU A 78 -0.55 7.54 -2.71
C GLU A 78 0.79 6.83 -2.67
N TYR A 79 1.33 6.53 -3.84
CA TYR A 79 2.56 5.75 -3.99
C TYR A 79 3.71 6.65 -4.40
N THR A 80 4.77 6.62 -3.61
CA THR A 80 6.00 7.38 -3.82
C THR A 80 7.19 6.45 -3.77
N MET A 81 8.22 6.76 -4.53
CA MET A 81 9.48 6.03 -4.49
C MET A 81 10.66 6.98 -4.36
N VAL A 82 11.67 6.55 -3.62
CA VAL A 82 12.98 7.19 -3.53
C VAL A 82 14.00 6.15 -3.94
N VAL A 83 14.62 6.35 -5.09
CA VAL A 83 15.60 5.45 -5.68
C VAL A 83 16.94 6.17 -5.71
N THR A 84 17.97 5.49 -5.20
CA THR A 84 19.37 5.91 -5.22
C THR A 84 20.18 4.93 -6.05
N SER A 85 21.45 5.21 -6.32
CA SER A 85 22.32 4.30 -7.09
C SER A 85 22.48 2.91 -6.46
N THR A 86 22.27 2.78 -5.14
CA THR A 86 22.53 1.56 -4.37
C THR A 86 21.29 0.92 -3.76
N GLY A 87 20.09 1.49 -3.96
CA GLY A 87 18.87 0.95 -3.38
C GLY A 87 17.66 1.85 -3.55
N TYR A 88 16.53 1.43 -3.00
CA TYR A 88 15.26 2.12 -3.12
C TYR A 88 14.40 1.98 -1.86
N GLU A 89 13.55 2.97 -1.64
CA GLU A 89 12.47 2.94 -0.67
C GLU A 89 11.16 3.26 -1.37
N LEU A 90 10.22 2.33 -1.31
CA LEU A 90 8.87 2.46 -1.81
C LEU A 90 7.94 2.72 -0.63
N LYS A 91 6.98 3.62 -0.83
CA LYS A 91 6.03 4.00 0.21
C LYS A 91 4.63 4.12 -0.38
N ALA A 92 3.66 3.49 0.26
CA ALA A 92 2.24 3.71 0.02
C ALA A 92 1.63 4.41 1.24
N THR A 93 1.08 5.61 1.04
CA THR A 93 0.45 6.42 2.09
C THR A 93 -1.06 6.43 1.88
N GLY A 94 -1.80 5.93 2.85
CA GLY A 94 -3.25 5.85 2.81
C GLY A 94 -3.91 7.22 2.82
N LYS A 95 -4.94 7.38 1.98
CA LYS A 95 -5.81 8.54 1.83
C LYS A 95 -7.22 8.17 2.26
N THR A 96 -8.05 9.18 2.50
CA THR A 96 -9.49 9.04 2.77
C THR A 96 -9.79 7.99 3.87
N ALA A 97 -10.41 6.87 3.51
CA ALA A 97 -10.78 5.79 4.43
C ALA A 97 -9.57 4.96 4.93
N MET A 98 -8.40 5.14 4.34
CA MET A 98 -7.13 4.51 4.74
C MET A 98 -6.18 5.48 5.43
N ASN A 99 -6.64 6.68 5.83
CA ASN A 99 -5.79 7.70 6.44
C ASN A 99 -5.00 7.13 7.64
N GLY A 100 -3.69 7.41 7.67
CA GLY A 100 -2.77 6.89 8.70
C GLY A 100 -2.23 5.49 8.43
N CYS A 101 -2.76 4.74 7.46
CA CYS A 101 -2.12 3.52 6.98
C CYS A 101 -0.91 3.88 6.11
N VAL A 102 0.29 3.48 6.54
CA VAL A 102 1.52 3.67 5.77
C VAL A 102 2.21 2.32 5.63
N LEU A 103 2.56 1.99 4.39
CA LEU A 103 3.29 0.79 4.02
C LEU A 103 4.63 1.20 3.41
N THR A 104 5.71 0.55 3.82
CA THR A 104 7.03 0.73 3.18
C THR A 104 7.63 -0.60 2.76
N LEU A 105 8.43 -0.56 1.69
CA LEU A 105 9.19 -1.68 1.17
C LEU A 105 10.52 -1.16 0.62
N ASN A 106 11.64 -1.83 0.91
CA ASN A 106 12.96 -1.47 0.38
C ASN A 106 13.63 -2.61 -0.40
N GLN A 107 14.81 -2.35 -0.96
CA GLN A 107 15.56 -3.31 -1.78
C GLN A 107 16.01 -4.58 -1.05
N VAL A 108 16.10 -4.55 0.29
CA VAL A 108 16.45 -5.73 1.09
C VAL A 108 15.21 -6.49 1.56
N ASN A 109 14.04 -6.16 1.01
CA ASN A 109 12.74 -6.73 1.38
C ASN A 109 12.38 -6.49 2.86
N ASP A 110 12.86 -5.39 3.45
CA ASP A 110 12.35 -4.89 4.71
C ASP A 110 10.99 -4.23 4.46
N ARG A 111 10.00 -4.61 5.26
CA ARG A 111 8.60 -4.29 5.05
C ARG A 111 8.01 -3.80 6.36
N SER A 112 7.39 -2.63 6.30
CA SER A 112 6.71 -2.07 7.46
C SER A 112 5.27 -1.69 7.13
N ALA A 113 4.37 -1.87 8.09
CA ALA A 113 3.01 -1.37 8.06
C ALA A 113 2.66 -0.73 9.39
N THR A 114 1.95 0.39 9.33
CA THR A 114 1.37 1.01 10.53
C THR A 114 0.11 0.26 10.99
N GLU A 115 -0.24 0.40 12.27
CA GLU A 115 -1.38 -0.31 12.88
C GLU A 115 -2.72 0.01 12.20
N GLN A 116 -2.85 1.22 11.66
CA GLN A 116 -4.02 1.70 10.92
C GLN A 116 -4.29 0.89 9.65
N CYS A 117 -3.28 0.19 9.11
CA CYS A 117 -3.45 -0.72 7.99
C CYS A 117 -4.18 -2.02 8.35
N ARG A 118 -4.29 -2.36 9.65
CA ARG A 118 -4.91 -3.59 10.15
C ARG A 118 -4.33 -4.88 9.53
N ILE A 119 -3.06 -4.84 9.13
CA ILE A 119 -2.24 -5.99 8.70
C ILE A 119 -1.06 -6.18 9.67
N THR A 120 -0.30 -7.26 9.51
CA THR A 120 0.94 -7.48 10.27
C THR A 120 1.97 -6.41 9.92
N SER A 121 2.79 -5.99 10.89
CA SER A 121 3.82 -4.98 10.64
C SER A 121 4.83 -5.41 9.57
N ASN A 122 5.11 -6.72 9.45
CA ASN A 122 6.09 -7.30 8.53
C ASN A 122 5.39 -8.18 7.47
N TRP A 123 4.62 -7.55 6.59
CA TRP A 123 3.65 -8.17 5.69
C TRP A 123 4.23 -8.86 4.44
#